data_AF-A0AAV5YDK6-F1
#
_entry.id   AF-A0AAV5YDK6-F1
#
_cell.length_a   1.000
_cell.length_b   1.000
_cell.length_c   1.000
_cell.angle_alpha   90.00
_cell.angle_beta   90.00
_cell.angle_gamma   90.00
#
_symmetry.space_group_name_H-M   'P 1'
#
loop_
_entity.id
_entity.type
_entity.pdbx_description
1 polymer ?
#
loop_
_entity_poly.entity_id
_entity_poly.type
_entity_poly.pdbx_seq_one_letter_code
_entity_poly.pdbx_strand_id
1 'polypeptide(L)'
;MTKRVICGAVLALVTASPVAANDAENAVLARVRLTTEPSHTRGCTRLGSVSDDNVKDLRRKVARLGGDTALLAFGRDDLSVVYAQVFRCPPPAPPAPPNARPAPPPPPPPAATPPPPAGTPPPPPGPPPPPPTR
;
A
#
# COMPACT_ATOMS: atom_id res chain seq x y z
N MET A 1 -3.51 64.80 46.57
CA MET A 1 -4.08 65.18 45.26
C MET A 1 -3.48 64.25 44.20
N THR A 2 -4.00 63.02 44.01
CA THR A 2 -4.99 62.60 42.98
C THR A 2 -4.48 62.86 41.55
N LYS A 3 -4.24 61.85 40.70
CA LYS A 3 -5.27 61.14 39.92
C LYS A 3 -4.83 59.76 39.43
N ARG A 4 -5.79 58.82 39.46
CA ARG A 4 -5.76 57.46 38.90
C ARG A 4 -6.16 57.50 37.41
N VAL A 5 -5.61 56.59 36.60
CA VAL A 5 -6.11 56.20 35.25
C VAL A 5 -6.01 54.67 35.20
N ILE A 6 -7.06 53.94 35.62
CA ILE A 6 -8.16 53.35 34.84
C ILE A 6 -7.73 52.34 33.77
N CYS A 7 -8.05 51.08 34.10
CA CYS A 7 -8.50 49.96 33.28
C CYS A 7 -8.51 50.08 31.76
N GLY A 8 -7.99 49.05 31.10
CA GLY A 8 -8.42 48.66 29.77
C GLY A 8 -7.63 47.46 29.25
N ALA A 9 -8.31 46.30 29.22
CA ALA A 9 -8.14 45.09 28.40
C ALA A 9 -6.82 44.92 27.58
N VAL A 10 -6.25 43.72 27.50
CA VAL A 10 -6.53 42.84 26.37
C VAL A 10 -5.90 41.44 26.56
N LEU A 11 -6.72 40.43 26.21
CA LEU A 11 -6.45 39.03 25.87
C LEU A 11 -5.75 38.13 26.90
N ALA A 12 -6.56 37.49 27.75
CA ALA A 12 -6.29 36.13 28.16
C ALA A 12 -6.43 35.21 26.93
N LEU A 13 -5.32 34.70 26.41
CA LEU A 13 -5.35 33.64 25.41
C LEU A 13 -6.05 32.41 26.03
N VAL A 14 -7.22 32.08 25.50
CA VAL A 14 -7.90 30.82 25.76
C VAL A 14 -6.95 29.69 25.31
N THR A 15 -6.39 28.96 26.26
CA THR A 15 -5.70 27.70 25.99
C THR A 15 -6.75 26.68 25.55
N ALA A 16 -7.02 26.60 24.25
CA ALA A 16 -7.80 25.51 23.68
C ALA A 16 -7.02 24.21 23.89
N SER A 17 -7.51 23.36 24.79
CA SER A 17 -6.90 22.08 25.15
C SER A 17 -6.76 21.18 23.91
N PRO A 18 -5.62 20.52 23.67
CA PRO A 18 -5.39 19.65 22.51
C PRO A 18 -6.09 18.29 22.59
N VAL A 19 -7.09 18.14 23.47
CA VAL A 19 -7.74 16.85 23.75
C VAL A 19 -8.42 16.30 22.49
N ALA A 20 -9.15 17.13 21.73
CA ALA A 20 -9.83 16.69 20.51
C ALA A 20 -8.87 16.30 19.37
N ALA A 21 -7.69 16.92 19.30
CA ALA A 21 -6.69 16.59 18.28
C ALA A 21 -6.06 15.22 18.54
N ASN A 22 -5.77 14.91 19.81
CA ASN A 22 -5.18 13.63 20.20
C ASN A 22 -6.16 12.46 19.97
N ASP A 23 -7.46 12.66 20.21
CA ASP A 23 -8.47 11.62 19.97
C ASP A 23 -8.67 11.33 18.48
N ALA A 24 -8.69 12.37 17.64
CA ALA A 24 -8.77 12.20 16.19
C ALA A 24 -7.53 11.47 15.65
N GLU A 25 -6.34 11.83 16.08
CA GLU A 25 -5.11 11.12 15.73
C GLU A 25 -5.17 9.66 16.18
N ASN A 26 -5.58 9.39 17.42
CA ASN A 26 -5.67 8.03 17.95
C ASN A 26 -6.68 7.18 17.15
N ALA A 27 -7.80 7.76 16.71
CA ALA A 27 -8.77 7.08 15.86
C ALA A 27 -8.20 6.73 14.47
N VAL A 28 -7.35 7.58 13.89
CA VAL A 28 -6.64 7.25 12.64
C VAL A 28 -5.63 6.12 12.87
N LEU A 29 -4.84 6.20 13.94
CA LEU A 29 -3.83 5.21 14.28
C LEU A 29 -4.43 3.85 14.66
N ALA A 30 -5.63 3.83 15.23
CA ALA A 30 -6.37 2.62 15.57
C ALA A 30 -6.78 1.80 14.33
N ARG A 31 -6.89 2.46 13.16
CA ARG A 31 -7.17 1.78 11.89
C ARG A 31 -5.93 1.15 11.27
N VAL A 32 -4.73 1.58 11.68
CA VAL A 32 -3.48 1.02 11.15
C VAL A 32 -3.18 -0.31 11.81
N ARG A 33 -3.19 -1.38 11.03
CA ARG A 33 -2.82 -2.73 11.45
C ARG A 33 -1.37 -3.02 11.11
N LEU A 34 -0.53 -3.18 12.13
CA LEU A 34 0.82 -3.69 11.97
C LEU A 34 0.77 -5.22 12.04
N THR A 35 1.46 -5.90 11.12
CA THR A 35 1.50 -7.37 11.07
C THR A 35 2.87 -7.86 10.62
N THR A 36 3.25 -9.04 11.05
CA THR A 36 4.45 -9.75 10.58
C THR A 36 4.11 -10.83 9.56
N GLU A 37 2.82 -11.04 9.29
CA GLU A 37 2.34 -12.13 8.47
C GLU A 37 1.96 -11.64 7.06
N PRO A 38 2.61 -12.16 6.00
CA PRO A 38 2.35 -11.71 4.63
C PRO A 38 0.97 -12.14 4.12
N SER A 39 0.33 -13.14 4.74
CA SER A 39 -1.03 -13.57 4.39
C SER A 39 -2.05 -12.43 4.51
N HIS A 40 -1.82 -11.50 5.43
CA HIS A 40 -2.71 -10.36 5.69
C HIS A 40 -2.63 -9.24 4.64
N THR A 41 -1.66 -9.28 3.72
CA THR A 41 -1.55 -8.29 2.64
C THR A 41 -2.06 -8.81 1.30
N ARG A 42 -2.66 -10.01 1.28
CA ARG A 42 -3.26 -10.59 0.06
C ARG A 42 -4.43 -9.72 -0.41
N GLY A 43 -4.39 -9.31 -1.68
CA GLY A 43 -5.40 -8.45 -2.27
C GLY A 43 -5.28 -6.96 -1.89
N CYS A 44 -4.24 -6.57 -1.14
CA CYS A 44 -3.97 -5.18 -0.81
C CYS A 44 -3.03 -4.54 -1.84
N THR A 45 -3.15 -3.24 -2.04
CA THR A 45 -2.25 -2.45 -2.90
C THR A 45 -1.04 -1.97 -2.09
N ARG A 46 0.17 -2.29 -2.54
CA ARG A 46 1.40 -1.79 -1.90
C ARG A 46 1.60 -0.31 -2.25
N LEU A 47 1.69 0.54 -1.23
CA LEU A 47 1.89 1.97 -1.37
C LEU A 47 3.37 2.39 -1.25
N GLY A 48 4.15 1.65 -0.46
CA GLY A 48 5.56 1.98 -0.28
C GLY A 48 6.18 1.27 0.93
N SER A 49 7.20 1.90 1.50
CA SER A 49 7.87 1.44 2.72
C SER A 49 8.21 2.62 3.62
N VAL A 50 8.15 2.40 4.92
CA VAL A 50 8.50 3.37 5.96
C VAL A 50 9.37 2.71 7.01
N SER A 51 10.08 3.53 7.77
CA SER A 51 10.86 3.07 8.91
C SER A 51 10.79 4.08 10.04
N ASP A 52 10.85 3.58 11.26
CA ASP A 52 10.79 4.38 12.49
C ASP A 52 11.35 3.59 13.66
N ASP A 53 11.98 4.25 14.62
CA ASP A 53 12.42 3.65 15.88
C ASP A 53 11.26 3.49 16.88
N ASN A 54 10.16 4.24 16.69
CA ASN A 54 8.97 4.15 17.53
C ASN A 54 7.75 3.61 16.77
N VAL A 55 7.06 2.63 17.34
CA VAL A 55 5.85 2.02 16.74
C VAL A 55 4.71 3.04 16.56
N LYS A 56 4.55 4.02 17.45
CA LYS A 56 3.53 5.07 17.34
C LYS A 56 3.79 5.96 16.13
N ASP A 57 5.03 6.38 15.95
CA ASP A 57 5.41 7.24 14.82
C ASP A 57 5.52 6.46 13.51
N LEU A 58 5.84 5.16 13.57
CA LEU A 58 5.67 4.24 12.46
C LEU A 58 4.22 4.20 11.99
N ARG A 59 3.24 3.99 12.89
CA ARG A 59 1.81 4.00 12.52
C ARG A 59 1.40 5.36 11.97
N ARG A 60 1.94 6.45 12.50
CA ARG A 60 1.72 7.80 11.97
C ARG A 60 2.27 7.95 10.55
N LYS A 61 3.45 7.41 10.25
CA LYS A 61 4.03 7.39 8.89
C LYS A 61 3.20 6.53 7.94
N VAL A 62 2.75 5.36 8.39
CA VAL A 62 1.85 4.48 7.63
C VAL A 62 0.55 5.21 7.25
N ALA A 63 -0.12 5.81 8.25
CA ALA A 63 -1.35 6.56 8.04
C ALA A 63 -1.14 7.77 7.11
N ARG A 64 -0.02 8.48 7.23
CA ARG A 64 0.34 9.62 6.35
C ARG A 64 0.50 9.22 4.89
N LEU A 65 0.99 8.00 4.63
CA LEU A 65 1.02 7.44 3.26
C LEU A 65 -0.34 6.94 2.78
N GLY A 66 -1.39 7.01 3.60
CA GLY A 66 -2.72 6.52 3.27
C GLY A 66 -2.91 5.01 3.48
N GLY A 67 -1.92 4.32 4.04
CA GLY A 67 -1.99 2.91 4.35
C GLY A 67 -2.83 2.61 5.59
N ASP A 68 -3.47 1.45 5.60
CA ASP A 68 -4.21 0.88 6.72
C ASP A 68 -3.57 -0.41 7.25
N THR A 69 -2.65 -1.01 6.48
CA THR A 69 -1.89 -2.20 6.88
C THR A 69 -0.40 -1.97 6.65
N ALA A 70 0.44 -2.37 7.61
CA ALA A 70 1.89 -2.37 7.44
C ALA A 70 2.48 -3.74 7.79
N LEU A 71 3.21 -4.32 6.83
CA LEU A 71 3.94 -5.57 7.00
C LEU A 71 5.35 -5.26 7.50
N LEU A 72 5.65 -5.66 8.73
CA LEU A 72 6.95 -5.49 9.34
C LEU A 72 7.98 -6.38 8.62
N ALA A 73 9.13 -5.79 8.29
CA ALA A 73 10.23 -6.47 7.64
C ALA A 73 11.39 -6.62 8.64
N PHE A 74 11.76 -7.87 8.91
CA PHE A 74 12.88 -8.25 9.77
C PHE A 74 13.95 -8.92 8.91
N GLY A 75 15.22 -8.69 9.20
CA GLY A 75 16.35 -9.17 8.37
C GLY A 75 17.30 -8.07 7.90
N ARG A 76 17.30 -6.93 8.57
CA ARG A 76 18.31 -5.87 8.42
C ARG A 76 19.17 -5.86 9.68
N ASP A 77 20.44 -5.51 9.54
CA ASP A 77 21.42 -5.48 10.64
C ASP A 77 21.04 -4.47 11.73
N ASP A 78 20.25 -3.47 11.38
CA ASP A 78 19.75 -2.45 12.29
C ASP A 78 18.39 -2.85 12.89
N LEU A 79 18.43 -3.37 14.13
CA LEU A 79 17.26 -3.69 14.94
C LEU A 79 16.76 -2.48 15.77
N SER A 80 17.45 -1.34 15.73
CA SER A 80 17.02 -0.11 16.41
C SER A 80 15.92 0.61 15.63
N VAL A 81 15.74 0.26 14.35
CA VAL A 81 14.71 0.82 13.48
C VAL A 81 13.78 -0.28 13.00
N VAL A 82 12.47 -0.05 13.14
CA VAL A 82 11.43 -0.93 12.60
C VAL A 82 11.16 -0.53 11.16
N TYR A 83 11.32 -1.48 10.23
CA TYR A 83 10.98 -1.30 8.83
C TYR A 83 9.63 -1.92 8.53
N ALA A 84 8.80 -1.22 7.74
CA ALA A 84 7.50 -1.73 7.34
C ALA A 84 7.18 -1.41 5.88
N GLN A 85 6.60 -2.37 5.17
CA GLN A 85 5.98 -2.14 3.88
C GLN A 85 4.53 -1.72 4.09
N VAL A 86 4.11 -0.65 3.43
CA VAL A 86 2.80 -0.03 3.60
C VAL A 86 1.84 -0.52 2.52
N PHE A 87 0.65 -0.91 2.94
CA PHE A 87 -0.42 -1.41 2.09
C PHE A 87 -1.73 -0.68 2.36
N ARG A 88 -2.55 -0.59 1.32
CA ARG A 88 -3.96 -0.23 1.40
C ARG A 88 -4.80 -1.45 1.09
N CYS A 89 -5.55 -1.93 2.06
CA CYS A 89 -6.43 -3.07 1.89
C CYS A 89 -7.86 -2.62 1.55
N PRO A 90 -8.61 -3.39 0.75
CA PRO A 90 -10.03 -3.16 0.61
C PRO A 90 -10.71 -3.36 1.97
N PRO A 91 -11.76 -2.59 2.29
CA PRO A 91 -12.52 -2.80 3.50
C PRO A 91 -13.12 -4.22 3.50
N PRO A 92 -13.29 -4.84 4.67
CA PRO A 92 -13.94 -6.14 4.75
C PRO A 92 -15.33 -6.07 4.11
N ALA A 93 -15.66 -7.09 3.31
CA ALA A 93 -16.97 -7.18 2.70
C ALA A 93 -18.06 -7.17 3.79
N PRO A 94 -19.15 -6.41 3.61
CA PRO A 94 -20.26 -6.47 4.55
C PRO A 94 -20.81 -7.90 4.63
N PRO A 95 -21.30 -8.34 5.80
CA PRO A 95 -21.89 -9.66 5.93
C PRO A 95 -23.02 -9.84 4.92
N ALA A 96 -23.00 -10.96 4.20
CA ALA A 96 -24.07 -11.29 3.26
C ALA A 96 -25.41 -11.39 4.03
N PRO A 97 -26.52 -10.87 3.47
CA PRO A 97 -27.81 -11.05 4.10
C PRO A 97 -28.14 -12.54 4.20
N PRO A 98 -28.87 -12.98 5.25
CA PRO A 98 -29.05 -14.40 5.58
C PRO A 98 -29.73 -15.25 4.47
N ASN A 99 -30.33 -14.62 3.46
CA ASN A 99 -31.01 -15.29 2.35
C ASN A 99 -30.31 -15.09 0.98
N ALA A 100 -29.05 -14.62 0.95
CA ALA A 100 -28.32 -14.51 -0.30
C ALA A 100 -28.01 -15.91 -0.86
N ARG A 101 -28.62 -16.24 -2.01
CA ARG A 101 -28.29 -17.45 -2.77
C ARG A 101 -26.82 -17.37 -3.19
N PRO A 102 -26.03 -18.47 -3.09
CA PRO A 102 -24.66 -18.47 -3.59
C PRO A 102 -24.60 -17.98 -5.04
N ALA A 103 -23.69 -17.04 -5.34
CA ALA A 103 -23.49 -16.59 -6.70
C ALA A 103 -23.04 -17.77 -7.58
N PRO A 104 -23.54 -17.90 -8.82
CA PRO A 104 -23.04 -18.90 -9.75
C PRO A 104 -21.54 -18.69 -10.00
N PRO A 105 -20.75 -19.76 -10.23
CA PRO A 105 -19.34 -19.64 -10.52
C PRO A 105 -19.11 -18.78 -11.78
N PRO A 106 -18.00 -18.03 -11.85
CA PRO A 106 -17.67 -17.25 -13.05
C PRO A 106 -17.47 -18.18 -14.26
N PRO A 107 -17.80 -17.74 -15.48
CA PRO A 107 -17.57 -18.53 -16.69
C PRO A 107 -16.06 -18.80 -16.87
N PRO A 108 -15.68 -19.95 -17.47
CA PRO A 108 -14.29 -20.24 -17.76
C PRO A 108 -13.70 -19.19 -18.73
N PRO A 109 -12.40 -18.86 -18.61
CA PRO A 109 -11.74 -17.95 -19.54
C PRO A 109 -11.76 -18.51 -20.98
N PRO A 110 -11.79 -17.64 -22.00
CA PRO A 110 -11.67 -18.07 -23.39
C PRO A 110 -10.37 -18.87 -23.59
N ALA A 111 -10.46 -20.00 -24.28
CA ALA A 111 -9.28 -20.78 -24.65
C ALA A 111 -8.31 -19.90 -25.46
N ALA A 112 -7.04 -19.88 -25.04
CA ALA A 112 -5.98 -19.24 -25.83
C ALA A 112 -5.89 -19.93 -27.20
N THR A 113 -5.94 -19.14 -28.27
CA THR A 113 -5.70 -19.62 -29.63
C THR A 113 -4.30 -20.24 -29.72
N PRO A 114 -4.12 -21.39 -30.38
CA PRO A 114 -2.80 -21.99 -30.54
C PRO A 114 -1.86 -21.03 -31.30
N PRO A 115 -0.55 -21.01 -30.96
CA PRO A 115 0.42 -20.22 -31.70
C PRO A 115 0.49 -20.69 -33.16
N PRO A 116 0.75 -19.78 -34.13
CA PRO A 116 0.92 -20.16 -35.52
C PRO A 116 2.13 -21.10 -35.68
N PRO A 117 2.11 -22.03 -36.64
CA PRO A 117 3.26 -22.89 -36.94
C PRO A 117 4.47 -22.03 -37.29
N ALA A 118 5.62 -22.33 -36.68
CA ALA A 118 6.89 -21.74 -37.08
C ALA A 118 7.17 -22.08 -38.55
N GLY A 119 7.31 -21.05 -39.38
CA GLY A 119 7.65 -21.19 -40.79
C GLY A 119 8.93 -22.00 -40.96
N THR A 120 8.93 -22.91 -41.94
CA THR A 120 10.09 -23.74 -42.28
C THR A 120 11.29 -22.87 -42.67
N PRO A 121 12.52 -23.23 -42.28
CA PRO A 121 13.73 -22.50 -42.66
C PRO A 121 13.92 -22.50 -44.19
N PRO A 122 14.50 -21.44 -44.77
CA PRO A 122 14.78 -21.38 -46.19
C PRO A 122 15.79 -22.47 -46.61
N PRO A 123 15.68 -23.02 -47.84
CA PRO A 123 16.60 -24.04 -48.32
C PRO A 123 18.04 -23.47 -48.43
N PRO A 124 19.07 -24.30 -48.23
CA PRO A 124 20.45 -23.86 -48.37
C PRO A 124 20.77 -23.45 -49.81
N PRO A 125 21.68 -22.48 -50.02
CA PRO A 125 22.17 -22.11 -51.35
C PRO A 125 22.76 -23.33 -52.08
N GLY A 126 22.40 -23.50 -53.36
CA GLY A 126 22.94 -24.57 -54.20
C GLY A 126 24.45 -24.41 -54.47
N PRO A 127 25.14 -25.50 -54.86
CA PRO A 127 26.56 -25.46 -55.15
C PRO A 127 26.88 -24.58 -56.38
N PRO A 128 28.09 -23.98 -56.43
CA PRO A 128 28.50 -23.15 -57.55
C PRO A 128 28.65 -23.98 -58.85
N PRO A 129 28.44 -23.36 -60.03
CA PRO A 129 28.58 -24.04 -61.31
C PRO A 129 30.03 -24.48 -61.58
N PRO A 130 30.24 -25.58 -62.31
CA PRO A 130 31.58 -26.05 -62.65
C PRO A 130 32.29 -25.06 -63.61
N PRO A 131 33.64 -25.00 -63.56
CA PRO A 131 34.41 -24.13 -64.43
C PRO A 131 34.30 -24.57 -65.90
N PRO A 132 34.38 -23.62 -66.85
CA PRO A 132 34.32 -23.93 -68.27
C PRO A 132 35.54 -24.75 -68.70
N THR A 133 35.27 -25.92 -69.28
CA THR A 133 36.27 -26.71 -70.01
C THR A 133 36.56 -26.03 -71.35
N ARG A 134 37.86 -25.82 -71.61
CA ARG A 134 38.38 -25.21 -72.84
C ARG A 134 38.35 -26.17 -74.03
#